data_AF-A0A7X5Y1Y1-F1
#
_entry.id   AF-A0A7X5Y1Y1-F1
#
_cell.length_a   1.000
_cell.length_b   1.000
_cell.length_c   1.000
_cell.angle_alpha   90.00
_cell.angle_beta   90.00
_cell.angle_gamma   90.00
#
_symmetry.space_group_name_H-M   'P 1'
#
loop_
_entity.id
_entity.type
_entity.pdbx_description
1 polymer ?
#
loop_
_entity_poly.entity_id
_entity_poly.type
_entity_poly.pdbx_seq_one_letter_code
_entity_poly.pdbx_strand_id
1 'polypeptide(L)'
;MGPCEDHCPRHILDLLTPTDREHAIDWRRRCAENLKRRARKLEDGDRIRLETPLTFNDGHVGQEFVVEKRGRKLCFRNPETGCRYRISRFMDRQWQIVPTTKVHKTIFA
;
A
#
# COMPACT_ATOMS: atom_id res chain seq x y z
N MET A 1 -14.71 17.33 -3.33
CA MET A 1 -14.66 16.30 -2.28
C MET A 1 -13.22 16.14 -1.81
N GLY A 2 -12.93 16.40 -0.53
CA GLY A 2 -11.62 16.29 0.10
C GLY A 2 -11.39 14.93 0.75
N PRO A 3 -10.13 14.56 1.04
CA PRO A 3 -9.75 13.21 1.50
C PRO A 3 -10.43 12.77 2.80
N CYS A 4 -10.90 13.69 3.65
CA CYS A 4 -11.57 13.37 4.90
C CYS A 4 -12.98 12.78 4.69
N GLU A 5 -13.66 13.14 3.60
CA GLU A 5 -15.05 12.74 3.36
C GLU A 5 -15.19 11.22 3.14
N ASP A 6 -14.11 10.54 2.77
CA ASP A 6 -14.11 9.12 2.42
C ASP A 6 -13.60 8.23 3.57
N HIS A 7 -13.51 8.77 4.79
CA HIS A 7 -12.98 8.06 5.97
C HIS A 7 -14.05 7.32 6.79
N CYS A 8 -15.25 7.12 6.24
CA CYS A 8 -16.33 6.42 6.94
C CYS A 8 -15.88 5.01 7.38
N PRO A 9 -16.03 4.66 8.68
CA PRO A 9 -15.66 3.33 9.17
C PRO A 9 -16.64 2.26 8.68
N ARG A 10 -16.15 1.01 8.57
CA ARG A 10 -16.91 -0.13 8.04
C ARG A 10 -18.28 -0.31 8.71
N HIS A 11 -18.33 -0.29 10.04
CA HIS A 11 -19.57 -0.52 10.78
C HIS A 11 -20.66 0.51 10.48
N ILE A 12 -20.30 1.77 10.17
CA ILE A 12 -21.28 2.78 9.77
C ILE A 12 -21.79 2.49 8.36
N LEU A 13 -20.92 2.12 7.41
CA LEU A 13 -21.35 1.75 6.06
C LEU A 13 -22.32 0.56 6.07
N ASP A 14 -22.08 -0.42 6.95
CA ASP A 14 -22.90 -1.62 7.06
C ASP A 14 -24.30 -1.35 7.66
N LEU A 15 -24.48 -0.25 8.39
CA LEU A 15 -25.77 0.18 8.95
C LEU A 15 -26.64 0.96 7.96
N LEU A 16 -26.09 1.36 6.81
CA LEU A 16 -26.82 2.19 5.86
C LEU A 16 -27.80 1.36 5.04
N THR A 17 -29.06 1.78 5.01
CA THR A 17 -30.08 1.18 4.15
C THR A 17 -29.80 1.43 2.67
N PRO A 18 -30.29 0.57 1.76
CA PRO A 18 -30.26 0.84 0.33
C PRO A 18 -30.83 2.22 -0.03
N THR A 19 -30.27 2.87 -1.04
CA THR A 19 -30.71 4.19 -1.50
C THR A 19 -30.42 4.36 -2.98
N ASP A 20 -31.31 5.04 -3.71
CA ASP A 20 -31.15 5.34 -5.14
C ASP A 20 -30.47 6.68 -5.42
N ARG A 21 -30.06 7.40 -4.36
CA ARG A 21 -29.36 8.67 -4.48
C ARG A 21 -27.95 8.45 -5.00
N GLU A 22 -27.68 8.87 -6.23
CA GLU A 22 -26.38 8.68 -6.90
C GLU A 22 -25.19 9.18 -6.07
N HIS A 23 -25.30 10.36 -5.45
CA HIS A 23 -24.24 10.91 -4.60
C HIS A 23 -23.93 10.02 -3.38
N ALA A 24 -24.94 9.39 -2.79
CA ALA A 24 -24.78 8.52 -1.64
C ALA A 24 -24.15 7.19 -2.06
N ILE A 25 -24.51 6.67 -3.23
CA ILE A 25 -23.90 5.48 -3.82
C ILE A 25 -22.42 5.73 -4.11
N ASP A 26 -22.08 6.84 -4.76
CA ASP A 26 -20.69 7.21 -5.06
C ASP A 26 -19.85 7.36 -3.79
N TRP A 27 -20.38 8.07 -2.79
CA TRP A 27 -19.70 8.24 -1.51
C TRP A 27 -19.44 6.89 -0.80
N ARG A 28 -20.44 5.98 -0.77
CA ARG A 28 -20.27 4.63 -0.21
C ARG A 28 -19.19 3.85 -0.96
N ARG A 29 -19.16 3.95 -2.29
CA ARG A 29 -18.12 3.32 -3.13
C ARG A 29 -16.74 3.84 -2.77
N ARG A 30 -16.56 5.16 -2.66
CA ARG A 30 -15.27 5.78 -2.29
C ARG A 30 -14.83 5.35 -0.89
N CYS A 31 -15.75 5.32 0.09
CA CYS A 31 -15.45 4.83 1.44
C CYS A 31 -15.04 3.35 1.44
N ALA A 32 -15.75 2.50 0.69
CA ALA A 32 -15.44 1.08 0.59
C ALA A 32 -14.05 0.84 -0.02
N GLU A 33 -13.68 1.57 -1.07
CA GLU A 33 -12.35 1.49 -1.68
C GLU A 33 -11.24 1.95 -0.72
N ASN A 34 -11.47 3.03 0.03
CA ASN A 34 -10.53 3.49 1.06
C ASN A 34 -10.34 2.45 2.18
N LEU A 35 -11.42 1.79 2.62
CA LEU A 35 -11.34 0.70 3.59
C LEU A 35 -10.54 -0.49 3.05
N LYS A 36 -10.77 -0.90 1.79
CA LYS A 36 -9.99 -1.98 1.15
C LYS A 36 -8.51 -1.64 1.13
N ARG A 37 -8.16 -0.42 0.73
CA ARG A 37 -6.78 0.08 0.69
C ARG A 37 -6.09 0.01 2.04
N ARG A 38 -6.77 0.43 3.11
CA ARG A 38 -6.27 0.43 4.50
C ARG A 38 -6.22 -0.95 5.15
N ALA A 39 -7.12 -1.85 4.74
CA ALA A 39 -7.17 -3.22 5.25
C ALA A 39 -6.03 -4.10 4.74
N ARG A 40 -5.31 -3.67 3.68
CA ARG A 40 -4.12 -4.37 3.19
C ARG A 40 -3.09 -4.50 4.31
N LYS A 41 -2.68 -5.73 4.59
CA LYS A 41 -1.65 -6.02 5.59
C LYS A 41 -0.28 -6.03 4.92
N LEU A 42 0.70 -5.53 5.66
CA LEU A 42 2.12 -5.55 5.34
C LEU A 42 2.82 -6.03 6.58
N GLU A 43 3.82 -6.88 6.44
CA GLU A 43 4.67 -7.32 7.53
C GLU A 43 6.06 -6.67 7.44
N ASP A 44 6.80 -6.71 8.54
CA ASP A 44 8.19 -6.28 8.52
C ASP A 44 9.01 -7.28 7.69
N GLY A 45 9.86 -6.77 6.80
CA GLY A 45 10.67 -7.59 5.89
C GLY A 45 9.99 -7.98 4.57
N ASP A 46 8.72 -7.66 4.36
CA ASP A 46 8.04 -7.93 3.09
C ASP A 46 8.72 -7.20 1.93
N ARG A 47 8.92 -7.91 0.82
CA ARG A 47 9.34 -7.28 -0.43
C ARG A 47 8.09 -6.82 -1.18
N ILE A 48 8.03 -5.54 -1.48
CA ILE A 48 6.94 -4.96 -2.25
C ILE A 48 7.48 -4.43 -3.58
N ARG A 49 6.63 -4.51 -4.60
CA ARG A 49 6.83 -3.88 -5.90
C ARG A 49 5.67 -2.94 -6.17
N LEU A 50 6.01 -1.69 -6.44
CA LEU A 50 5.08 -0.68 -6.92
C LEU A 50 4.79 -0.94 -8.40
N GLU A 51 3.54 -0.80 -8.80
CA GLU A 51 3.16 -0.89 -10.21
C GLU A 51 3.76 0.27 -11.03
N THR A 52 3.79 1.46 -10.42
CA THR A 52 4.39 2.67 -11.02
C THR A 52 5.71 2.99 -10.33
N PRO A 53 6.81 3.21 -11.08
CA PRO A 53 8.08 3.65 -10.50
C PRO A 53 7.93 4.99 -9.77
N LEU A 54 8.64 5.13 -8.65
CA LEU A 54 8.72 6.40 -7.93
C LEU A 54 10.10 7.03 -8.11
N THR A 55 10.09 8.30 -8.50
CA THR A 55 11.25 9.16 -8.46
C THR A 55 11.34 9.80 -7.08
N PHE A 56 12.47 9.60 -6.40
CA PHE A 56 12.81 10.20 -5.12
C PHE A 56 13.60 11.48 -5.33
N ASN A 57 13.72 12.26 -4.26
CA ASN A 57 14.34 13.59 -4.29
C ASN A 57 15.86 13.56 -4.56
N ASP A 58 16.49 12.41 -4.38
CA ASP A 58 17.89 12.14 -4.72
C ASP A 58 18.08 11.71 -6.19
N GLY A 59 17.01 11.74 -6.99
CA GLY A 59 17.02 11.31 -8.39
C GLY A 59 16.89 9.79 -8.57
N HIS A 60 16.83 9.02 -7.49
CA HIS A 60 16.63 7.57 -7.59
C HIS A 60 15.23 7.26 -8.11
N VAL A 61 15.14 6.36 -9.09
CA VAL A 61 13.86 5.82 -9.59
C VAL A 61 13.79 4.35 -9.18
N GLY A 62 12.85 4.03 -8.30
CA GLY A 62 12.71 2.68 -7.76
C GLY A 62 11.28 2.16 -7.81
N GLN A 63 11.14 0.86 -8.07
CA GLN A 63 9.88 0.12 -8.02
C GLN A 63 9.82 -0.88 -6.87
N GLU A 64 10.96 -1.45 -6.48
CA GLU A 64 11.03 -2.55 -5.51
C GLU A 64 11.67 -2.11 -4.21
N PHE A 65 11.02 -2.44 -3.09
CA PHE A 65 11.47 -2.07 -1.77
C PHE A 65 11.19 -3.17 -0.74
N VAL A 66 11.98 -3.21 0.32
CA VAL A 66 11.74 -4.02 1.51
C VAL A 66 11.04 -3.17 2.56
N VAL A 67 9.95 -3.65 3.13
CA VAL A 67 9.23 -2.99 4.21
C VAL A 67 10.07 -3.07 5.49
N GLU A 68 10.34 -1.92 6.11
CA GLU A 68 10.92 -1.81 7.45
C GLU A 68 9.93 -1.06 8.35
N LYS A 69 9.30 -1.76 9.28
CA LYS A 69 8.40 -1.17 10.27
C LYS A 69 9.22 -0.58 11.42
N ARG A 70 8.98 0.69 11.73
CA ARG A 70 9.50 1.37 12.92
C ARG A 70 8.34 1.80 13.81
N GLY A 71 7.90 0.88 14.67
CA GLY A 71 6.68 1.05 15.46
C GLY A 71 5.46 1.23 14.54
N ARG A 72 4.82 2.40 14.63
CA ARG A 72 3.67 2.76 13.76
C ARG A 72 4.07 3.31 12.39
N LYS A 73 5.36 3.63 12.18
CA LYS A 73 5.85 4.23 10.93
C LYS A 73 6.28 3.14 9.95
N LEU A 74 5.90 3.31 8.68
CA LEU A 74 6.39 2.50 7.57
C LEU A 74 7.60 3.20 6.93
N CYS A 75 8.73 2.49 6.89
CA CYS A 75 9.92 2.83 6.13
C CYS A 75 10.15 1.77 5.05
N PHE A 76 10.86 2.14 4.00
CA PHE A 76 11.15 1.26 2.87
C PHE A 76 12.64 1.26 2.63
N ARG A 77 13.25 0.09 2.47
CA ARG A 77 14.67 -0.03 2.16
C ARG A 77 14.83 -0.54 0.74
N ASN A 78 15.69 0.11 -0.05
CA ASN A 78 16.07 -0.42 -1.35
C ASN A 78 16.93 -1.70 -1.14
N PRO A 79 16.58 -2.83 -1.77
CA PRO A 79 17.30 -4.09 -1.60
C PRO A 79 18.73 -4.08 -2.17
N GLU A 80 19.01 -3.27 -3.18
CA GLU A 80 20.31 -3.18 -3.86
C GLU A 80 21.26 -2.19 -3.16
N THR A 81 20.79 -0.98 -2.89
CA THR A 81 21.64 0.09 -2.34
C THR A 81 21.61 0.16 -0.82
N GLY A 82 20.62 -0.45 -0.18
CA GLY A 82 20.40 -0.35 1.27
C GLY A 82 19.86 1.01 1.73
N CYS A 83 19.70 1.99 0.83
CA CYS A 83 19.14 3.30 1.14
C CYS A 83 17.71 3.18 1.67
N ARG A 84 17.36 4.02 2.65
CA ARG A 84 16.02 4.07 3.24
C ARG A 84 15.22 5.23 2.68
N TYR A 85 14.00 4.93 2.29
CA TYR A 85 13.04 5.86 1.73
C TYR A 85 11.74 5.87 2.54
N ARG A 86 11.08 7.03 2.49
CA ARG A 86 9.71 7.18 2.97
C ARG A 86 8.80 7.39 1.78
N ILE A 87 7.88 6.45 1.56
CA ILE A 87 6.91 6.56 0.47
C ILE A 87 5.62 7.17 1.04
N SER A 88 5.34 8.42 0.65
CA SER A 88 4.12 9.12 1.02
C SER A 88 2.89 8.45 0.40
N ARG A 89 1.81 8.35 1.20
CA ARG A 89 0.54 7.73 0.81
C ARG A 89 0.72 6.33 0.21
N PHE A 90 1.65 5.54 0.74
CA PHE A 90 1.94 4.19 0.24
C PHE A 90 0.69 3.30 0.15
N MET A 91 -0.17 3.35 1.18
CA MET A 91 -1.42 2.60 1.22
C MET A 91 -2.47 3.11 0.22
N ASP A 92 -2.25 4.20 -0.49
CA ASP A 92 -3.13 4.66 -1.57
C ASP A 92 -2.63 4.21 -2.95
N ARG A 93 -1.39 3.71 -3.02
CA ARG A 93 -0.74 3.28 -4.26
C ARG A 93 -1.05 1.83 -4.59
N GLN A 94 -0.89 1.49 -5.87
CA GLN A 94 -0.94 0.12 -6.36
C GLN A 94 0.41 -0.55 -6.15
N TRP A 95 0.41 -1.64 -5.41
CA TRP A 95 1.60 -2.40 -5.06
C TRP A 95 1.23 -3.85 -4.80
N GLN A 96 2.21 -4.73 -4.97
CA GLN A 96 2.09 -6.17 -4.75
C GLN A 96 3.24 -6.65 -3.89
N ILE A 97 2.99 -7.65 -3.04
CA ILE A 97 4.06 -8.33 -2.30
C ILE A 97 4.72 -9.30 -3.28
N VAL A 98 6.01 -9.13 -3.51
CA VAL A 98 6.80 -10.03 -4.34
C VAL A 98 7.28 -11.17 -3.44
N PRO A 99 6.90 -12.43 -3.72
CA PRO A 99 7.42 -13.56 -2.97
C PRO A 99 8.94 -13.59 -3.17
N THR A 100 9.67 -13.64 -2.06
CA THR A 100 11.13 -13.74 -2.13
C THR A 100 11.44 -15.18 -2.53
N THR A 101 11.65 -15.45 -3.81
CA THR A 101 12.13 -16.76 -4.27
C THR A 101 13.53 -16.94 -3.70
N LYS A 102 13.63 -17.62 -2.54
CA LYS A 102 14.91 -18.15 -2.08
C LYS A 102 15.34 -19.16 -3.12
N VAL A 103 16.17 -18.74 -4.06
CA VAL A 103 16.82 -19.66 -4.98
C VAL A 103 17.72 -20.52 -4.11
N HIS A 104 17.28 -21.75 -3.81
CA HIS A 104 18.16 -22.74 -3.23
C HIS A 104 19.31 -22.88 -4.23
N LYS A 105 20.55 -22.57 -3.81
CA LYS A 105 21.73 -22.89 -4.61
C LYS A 105 21.75 -24.40 -4.78
N THR A 106 21.22 -24.90 -5.89
CA THR A 106 21.49 -26.26 -6.34
C THR A 106 22.97 -26.28 -6.70
N ILE A 107 23.78 -26.81 -5.78
CA ILE A 107 25.19 -27.09 -6.03
C ILE A 107 25.19 -28.22 -7.06
N PHE A 108 25.59 -27.91 -8.29
CA PHE A 108 26.00 -28.93 -9.23
C PHE A 108 27.39 -29.39 -8.78
N ALA A 109 27.44 -30.57 -8.18
CA ALA A 109 28.66 -31.29 -7.83
C ALA A 109 29.20 -32.04 -9.05
#